data_AF-X1GM40-F1
#
_entry.id   AF-X1GM40-F1
#
_cell.length_a   1.000
_cell.length_b   1.000
_cell.length_c   1.000
_cell.angle_alpha   90.00
_cell.angle_beta   90.00
_cell.angle_gamma   90.00
#
_symmetry.space_group_name_H-M   'P 1'
#
loop_
_entity.id
_entity.type
_entity.pdbx_description
1 polymer ?
#
loop_
_entity_poly.entity_id
_entity_poly.type
_entity_poly.pdbx_seq_one_letter_code
_entity_poly.pdbx_strand_id
1 'polypeptide(L)'
;MFEEETKKVVIKDFFKRSVIINELDEALKFKPNSLIGIDQISSEKLIEHNIINIEALAKVPLDNLPKIEEVPINILTKWVKIAQVLEFKKVLKNNNIKLLDKL
;
A
#
# COMPACT_ATOMS: atom_id res chain seq x y z
N MET A 1 29.23 -11.40 13.32
CA MET A 1 28.62 -10.09 13.00
C MET A 1 27.92 -10.27 11.67
N PHE A 2 26.59 -10.42 11.67
CA PHE A 2 25.83 -10.38 10.43
C PHE A 2 25.43 -8.92 10.24
N GLU A 3 26.12 -8.24 9.34
CA GLU A 3 25.63 -6.99 8.78
C GLU A 3 24.31 -7.34 8.09
N GLU A 4 23.19 -7.01 8.73
CA GLU A 4 21.91 -6.96 8.05
C GLU A 4 22.05 -5.88 6.97
N GLU A 5 22.40 -6.29 5.75
CA GLU A 5 22.13 -5.50 4.56
C GLU A 5 20.65 -5.15 4.61
N THR A 6 20.34 -3.91 5.00
CA THR A 6 19.02 -3.33 4.82
C THR A 6 18.76 -3.32 3.32
N LYS A 7 18.20 -4.41 2.79
CA LYS A 7 17.74 -4.50 1.40
C LYS A 7 16.87 -3.27 1.17
N LYS A 8 17.31 -2.41 0.26
CA LYS A 8 16.57 -1.21 -0.13
C LYS A 8 15.28 -1.65 -0.81
N VAL A 9 14.22 -1.87 -0.03
CA VAL A 9 12.92 -2.32 -0.54
C VAL A 9 12.36 -1.28 -1.51
N VAL A 10 12.26 -1.65 -2.77
CA VAL A 10 11.80 -0.79 -3.86
C VAL A 10 10.28 -0.82 -3.88
N ILE A 11 9.63 0.31 -4.17
CA ILE A 11 8.16 0.42 -4.25
C ILE A 11 7.55 -0.67 -5.17
N LYS A 12 8.26 -1.01 -6.25
CA LYS A 12 7.86 -2.04 -7.22
C LYS A 12 7.71 -3.43 -6.58
N ASP A 13 8.45 -3.71 -5.51
CA ASP A 13 8.44 -5.01 -4.83
C ASP A 13 7.10 -5.30 -4.12
N PHE A 14 6.29 -4.26 -3.91
CA PHE A 14 4.96 -4.40 -3.29
C PHE A 14 3.87 -4.78 -4.30
N PHE A 15 4.16 -4.84 -5.61
CA PHE A 15 3.16 -5.06 -6.66
C PHE A 15 3.30 -6.42 -7.34
N LYS A 16 2.17 -7.08 -7.66
CA LYS A 16 2.13 -8.44 -8.24
C LYS A 16 2.68 -8.56 -9.66
N ARG A 17 2.74 -7.45 -10.39
CA ARG A 17 3.21 -7.39 -11.78
C ARG A 17 4.27 -6.31 -11.87
N SER A 18 5.08 -6.34 -12.93
CA SER A 18 5.96 -5.22 -13.30
C SER A 18 5.09 -4.02 -13.68
N VAL A 19 4.64 -3.27 -12.68
CA VAL A 19 3.86 -2.07 -12.91
C VAL A 19 4.84 -0.95 -13.26
N ILE A 20 4.61 -0.30 -14.40
CA ILE A 20 5.29 0.94 -14.75
C ILE A 20 4.68 2.02 -13.86
N ILE A 21 5.27 2.18 -12.68
CA ILE A 21 4.93 3.25 -11.75
C ILE A 21 5.81 4.42 -12.13
N ASN A 22 5.26 5.40 -12.86
CA ASN A 22 5.96 6.66 -13.11
C ASN A 22 6.01 7.47 -11.81
N GLU A 23 4.89 7.50 -11.08
CA GLU A 23 4.77 8.21 -9.81
C GLU A 23 4.03 7.39 -8.75
N LEU A 24 4.49 7.47 -7.50
CA LEU A 24 3.86 6.78 -6.36
C LEU A 24 2.40 7.21 -6.15
N ASP A 25 2.04 8.42 -6.60
CA ASP A 25 0.66 8.92 -6.63
C ASP A 25 -0.26 8.11 -7.55
N GLU A 26 0.26 7.61 -8.67
CA GLU A 26 -0.49 6.72 -9.55
C GLU A 26 -0.64 5.34 -8.93
N ALA A 27 0.39 4.86 -8.24
CA ALA A 27 0.39 3.55 -7.60
C ALA A 27 -0.70 3.42 -6.53
N LEU A 28 -0.94 4.46 -5.74
CA LEU A 28 -1.98 4.46 -4.71
C LEU A 28 -3.41 4.41 -5.29
N LYS A 29 -3.60 4.78 -6.56
CA LYS A 29 -4.90 4.74 -7.25
C LYS A 29 -5.23 3.35 -7.79
N PHE A 30 -4.29 2.41 -7.80
CA PHE A 30 -4.56 1.05 -8.26
C PHE A 30 -5.50 0.30 -7.32
N LYS A 31 -6.21 -0.68 -7.91
CA LYS A 31 -7.09 -1.59 -7.17
C LYS A 31 -6.28 -2.42 -6.15
N PRO A 32 -6.92 -2.89 -5.06
CA PRO A 32 -6.24 -3.69 -4.03
C PRO A 32 -5.49 -4.90 -4.58
N ASN A 33 -6.07 -5.62 -5.54
CA ASN A 33 -5.44 -6.79 -6.18
C ASN A 33 -4.07 -6.52 -6.86
N SER A 34 -3.68 -5.25 -7.02
CA SER A 34 -2.38 -4.87 -7.56
C SER A 34 -1.26 -5.05 -6.54
N LEU A 35 -1.58 -5.02 -5.24
CA LEU A 35 -0.64 -5.32 -4.16
C LEU A 35 -0.36 -6.82 -4.06
N ILE A 36 0.87 -7.13 -3.69
CA ILE A 36 1.30 -8.48 -3.36
C ILE A 36 0.42 -9.06 -2.23
N GLY A 37 0.03 -10.32 -2.39
CA GLY A 37 -0.80 -11.03 -1.43
C GLY A 37 -2.30 -10.77 -1.49
N ILE A 38 -2.81 -9.80 -2.26
CA ILE A 38 -4.26 -9.54 -2.40
C ILE A 38 -4.79 -10.17 -3.69
N ASP A 39 -5.48 -11.32 -3.63
CA ASP A 39 -6.09 -11.93 -4.81
C ASP A 39 -7.33 -11.16 -5.32
N GLN A 40 -7.88 -11.61 -6.45
CA GLN A 40 -9.03 -10.97 -7.08
C GLN A 40 -10.28 -10.99 -6.18
N ILE A 41 -10.55 -12.14 -5.55
CA ILE A 41 -11.73 -12.35 -4.69
C ILE A 41 -11.65 -11.41 -3.48
N SER A 42 -10.52 -11.42 -2.78
CA SER A 42 -10.26 -10.53 -1.64
C SER A 42 -10.36 -9.06 -2.03
N SER A 43 -9.89 -8.71 -3.25
CA SER A 43 -10.02 -7.35 -3.75
C SER A 43 -11.46 -6.94 -4.04
N GLU A 44 -12.30 -7.86 -4.51
CA GLU A 44 -13.73 -7.62 -4.72
C GLU A 44 -14.44 -7.40 -3.38
N LYS A 45 -14.16 -8.24 -2.37
CA LYS A 45 -14.67 -8.05 -1.00
C LYS A 45 -14.23 -6.71 -0.40
N LEU A 46 -12.98 -6.29 -0.61
CA LEU A 46 -12.51 -4.96 -0.19
C LEU A 46 -13.32 -3.84 -0.87
N ILE A 47 -13.59 -3.97 -2.17
CA ILE A 47 -14.37 -2.98 -2.94
C ILE A 47 -15.82 -2.92 -2.46
N GLU A 48 -16.46 -4.05 -2.14
CA GLU A 48 -17.80 -4.12 -1.54
C GLU A 48 -17.88 -3.32 -0.22
N HIS A 49 -16.78 -3.25 0.52
CA HIS A 49 -16.62 -2.47 1.74
C HIS A 49 -16.09 -1.04 1.51
N ASN A 50 -16.21 -0.50 0.29
CA ASN A 50 -15.76 0.84 -0.12
C ASN A 50 -14.23 1.04 -0.09
N ILE A 51 -13.44 -0.03 -0.01
CA ILE A 51 -11.97 0.01 -0.09
C ILE A 51 -11.58 -0.21 -1.56
N ILE A 52 -11.79 0.83 -2.37
CA ILE A 52 -11.73 0.75 -3.83
C ILE A 52 -10.31 0.73 -4.42
N ASN A 53 -9.32 1.22 -3.68
CA ASN A 53 -7.94 1.36 -4.11
C ASN A 53 -6.96 1.27 -2.92
N ILE A 54 -5.66 1.29 -3.22
CA ILE A 54 -4.59 1.17 -2.22
C ILE A 54 -4.60 2.36 -1.24
N GLU A 55 -4.93 3.56 -1.71
CA GLU A 55 -5.07 4.74 -0.85
C GLU A 55 -6.19 4.57 0.18
N ALA A 56 -7.36 4.07 -0.24
CA ALA A 56 -8.48 3.79 0.65
C ALA A 56 -8.09 2.71 1.67
N LEU A 57 -7.31 1.70 1.26
CA LEU A 57 -6.81 0.65 2.13
C LEU A 57 -5.82 1.18 3.17
N ALA A 58 -4.97 2.14 2.81
CA ALA A 58 -4.03 2.78 3.73
C ALA A 58 -4.73 3.61 4.83
N LYS A 59 -5.90 4.16 4.51
CA LYS A 59 -6.72 4.97 5.44
C LYS A 59 -7.53 4.13 6.44
N VAL A 60 -7.53 2.80 6.31
CA VAL A 60 -8.24 1.94 7.25
C VAL A 60 -7.53 1.98 8.62
N PRO A 61 -8.25 2.30 9.71
CA PRO A 61 -7.69 2.31 11.06
C PRO A 61 -7.34 0.89 11.54
N LEU A 62 -6.12 0.70 12.05
CA LEU A 62 -5.64 -0.60 12.54
C LEU A 62 -6.30 -1.03 13.85
N ASP A 63 -6.77 -0.07 14.64
CA ASP A 63 -7.51 -0.23 15.89
C ASP A 63 -8.98 -0.59 15.67
N ASN A 64 -9.51 -0.35 14.47
CA ASN A 64 -10.89 -0.64 14.12
C ASN A 64 -11.03 -1.15 12.68
N LEU A 65 -10.45 -2.33 12.42
CA LEU A 65 -10.52 -2.98 11.11
C LEU A 65 -11.96 -3.46 10.82
N PRO A 66 -12.47 -3.25 9.59
CA PRO A 66 -13.77 -3.78 9.20
C PRO A 66 -13.74 -5.31 9.18
N LYS A 67 -14.87 -5.91 9.56
CA LYS A 67 -15.10 -7.33 9.32
C LYS A 67 -15.50 -7.51 7.86
N ILE A 68 -14.66 -8.18 7.10
CA ILE A 68 -14.88 -8.51 5.70
C ILE A 68 -14.96 -10.02 5.60
N GLU A 69 -16.08 -10.54 5.11
CA GLU A 69 -16.27 -11.97 4.94
C GLU A 69 -15.18 -12.54 4.03
N GLU A 70 -14.68 -13.75 4.32
CA GLU A 70 -13.61 -14.42 3.58
C GLU A 70 -12.22 -13.76 3.67
N VAL A 71 -12.07 -12.59 4.31
CA VAL A 71 -10.76 -11.95 4.54
C VAL A 71 -10.38 -12.05 6.03
N PRO A 72 -9.40 -12.90 6.39
CA PRO A 72 -8.94 -12.99 7.77
C PRO A 72 -8.36 -11.67 8.28
N ILE A 73 -8.65 -11.33 9.54
CA ILE A 73 -8.24 -10.05 10.15
C ILE A 73 -6.73 -9.83 10.15
N ASN A 74 -5.95 -10.90 10.37
CA ASN A 74 -4.49 -10.87 10.36
C ASN A 74 -3.92 -10.61 8.96
N ILE A 75 -4.62 -11.05 7.92
CA ILE A 75 -4.27 -10.80 6.53
C ILE A 75 -4.64 -9.37 6.15
N LEU A 76 -5.85 -8.91 6.49
CA LEU A 76 -6.26 -7.51 6.29
C LEU A 76 -5.29 -6.53 6.97
N THR A 77 -4.89 -6.84 8.21
CA THR A 77 -3.89 -6.05 8.96
C THR A 77 -2.59 -5.90 8.17
N LYS A 78 -2.08 -6.98 7.55
CA LYS A 78 -0.84 -6.93 6.76
C LYS A 78 -1.01 -6.05 5.53
N TRP A 79 -2.13 -6.18 4.83
CA TRP A 79 -2.41 -5.38 3.63
C TRP A 79 -2.55 -3.88 3.95
N VAL A 80 -3.25 -3.54 5.03
CA VAL A 80 -3.37 -2.16 5.52
C VAL A 80 -1.99 -1.58 5.85
N LYS A 81 -1.14 -2.33 6.57
CA LYS A 81 0.23 -1.88 6.89
C LYS A 81 1.08 -1.64 5.64
N ILE A 82 0.99 -2.53 4.64
CA ILE A 82 1.70 -2.35 3.37
C ILE A 82 1.23 -1.07 2.67
N ALA A 83 -0.08 -0.86 2.59
CA ALA A 83 -0.67 0.33 1.99
C ALA A 83 -0.24 1.62 2.72
N GLN A 84 -0.20 1.61 4.05
CA GLN A 84 0.28 2.72 4.87
C GLN A 84 1.75 3.05 4.63
N VAL A 85 2.61 2.04 4.45
CA VAL A 85 4.02 2.25 4.08
C VAL A 85 4.14 2.94 2.71
N LEU A 86 3.30 2.56 1.74
CA LEU A 86 3.28 3.20 0.43
C LEU A 86 2.82 4.67 0.53
N GLU A 87 1.78 4.96 1.30
CA GLU A 87 1.31 6.33 1.50
C GLU A 87 2.33 7.19 2.26
N PHE A 88 2.99 6.64 3.28
CA PHE A 88 4.07 7.33 3.99
C PHE A 88 5.24 7.69 3.07
N LYS A 89 5.65 6.76 2.18
CA LYS A 89 6.69 7.03 1.18
C LYS A 89 6.31 8.17 0.22
N LYS A 90 5.02 8.32 -0.11
CA LYS A 90 4.51 9.45 -0.93
C LYS A 90 4.67 10.76 -0.18
N VAL A 91 4.25 10.81 1.07
CA VAL A 91 4.35 12.03 1.90
C VAL A 91 5.81 12.47 2.03
N LEU A 92 6.73 11.53 2.29
CA LEU A 92 8.16 11.83 2.36
C LEU A 92 8.72 12.38 1.03
N LYS A 93 8.36 11.78 -0.11
CA LYS A 93 8.78 12.27 -1.43
C LYS A 93 8.31 13.71 -1.64
N ASN A 94 7.04 14.01 -1.35
CA ASN A 94 6.44 15.32 -1.57
C ASN A 94 7.03 16.40 -0.65
N ASN A 95 7.37 16.05 0.60
CA ASN A 95 8.01 16.99 1.53
C ASN A 95 9.45 17.32 1.10
N ASN A 96 10.21 16.36 0.60
CA ASN A 96 11.57 16.61 0.10
C ASN A 96 11.57 17.52 -1.14
N ILE A 97 10.63 17.35 -2.06
CA ILE A 97 10.47 18.24 -3.23
C ILE A 97 10.18 19.67 -2.77
N LYS A 98 9.22 19.85 -1.85
CA LYS A 98 8.88 21.17 -1.29
C LYS A 98 10.03 21.88 -0.55
N LEU A 99 11.00 21.13 -0.02
CA LEU A 99 12.20 21.70 0.60
C LEU A 99 13.20 22.19 -0.45
N LEU A 100 13.34 21.47 -1.56
CA LEU A 100 14.21 21.87 -2.68
C LEU A 100 13.67 23.12 -3.40
N ASP A 101 12.35 23.26 -3.54
CA ASP A 101 11.73 24.45 -4.15
C ASP A 101 11.88 25.74 -3.31
N LYS A 102 12.38 25.63 -2.06
CA LYS A 102 12.56 26.75 -1.12
C LYS A 102 14.01 27.20 -0.97
N LEU A 103 14.96 26.54 -1.64
CA LEU A 103 16.39 26.87 -1.66
C LEU A 103 16.75 27.63 -2.94
#